data_AF-A0A550CV84-F1
#
_entry.id   AF-A0A550CV84-F1
#
_cell.length_a   1.000
_cell.length_b   1.000
_cell.length_c   1.000
_cell.angle_alpha   90.00
_cell.angle_beta   90.00
_cell.angle_gamma   90.00
#
_symmetry.space_group_name_H-M   'P 1'
#
loop_
_entity.id
_entity.type
_entity.pdbx_description
1 polymer ?
#
loop_
_entity_poly.entity_id
_entity_poly.type
_entity_poly.pdbx_seq_one_letter_code
_entity_poly.pdbx_strand_id
1 'polypeptide(L)'
;MPRRPPQPAGLTESPPFPRRSHRLQSRPLDLPQVVARNAKMLQEAACSDPQAGEPAGRKRKTMISEKVQHKTPLAKKACPSPLTNARTSDDSADAFILKGSNPIVRFADSEPLEPVYVLRESEAAIRAKAVTPEFLCAQASAAGIAEGDIRKVSRPPEALPNMQPKRRRSSITPISRQGYHYYRYPLRFALAFAFDTQELSKHLKATGQPYGHDHKKGINFLCDTLTIELGVRHWNGFASFPNENDKTHTVYMFIMSESDRPETLPWPEARIRKFQEIVGVKGMLPSVHPLQPKDTYRIVYVQGKKRKLRNTQENQKDQPPAKKPTPPPPSPPPAARTHVTTDSMRPRKTGKRAVHFEDGELEPIVATPSPMERAQAVSVEYLASQAAKSNEPESDIRKVACPEEAQPRLEPIRIEGRKGDYLRYPPIFILAYPYPITSIFQHLQARGRDVEGDIGLTLAALRKRVQAELGMEEGSGFVKSTSDEGCTAYVFVASWSDRPETLPYPEARIRKIQEILMVKDLPSVLPYRRKNKRL
;
A
#
# COMPACT_ATOMS: atom_id res chain seq x y z
N MET A 1 -14.19 71.41 -15.91
CA MET A 1 -15.56 70.87 -16.09
C MET A 1 -15.52 69.79 -17.19
N PRO A 2 -15.35 68.50 -16.83
CA PRO A 2 -15.18 67.42 -17.81
C PRO A 2 -16.51 66.91 -18.37
N ARG A 3 -16.53 66.58 -19.66
CA ARG A 3 -17.71 66.08 -20.39
C ARG A 3 -17.95 64.58 -20.11
N ARG A 4 -19.21 64.17 -19.96
CA ARG A 4 -19.60 62.74 -19.92
C ARG A 4 -19.59 62.13 -21.33
N PRO A 5 -19.06 60.92 -21.54
CA PRO A 5 -19.32 60.12 -22.74
C PRO A 5 -20.69 59.41 -22.68
N PRO A 6 -21.28 59.02 -23.83
CA PRO A 6 -22.63 58.47 -23.91
C PRO A 6 -22.71 56.95 -23.67
N GLN A 7 -23.88 56.48 -23.22
CA GLN A 7 -24.25 55.06 -23.17
C GLN A 7 -24.74 54.56 -24.55
N PRO A 8 -24.40 53.33 -24.97
CA PRO A 8 -25.16 52.61 -25.98
C PRO A 8 -26.24 51.72 -25.33
N ALA A 9 -27.46 51.79 -25.86
CA ALA A 9 -28.54 50.87 -25.54
C ALA A 9 -28.42 49.56 -26.34
N GLY A 10 -28.98 48.45 -25.83
CA GLY A 10 -28.94 47.17 -26.53
C GLY A 10 -29.21 45.94 -25.66
N LEU A 11 -30.28 45.96 -24.85
CA LEU A 11 -30.76 44.77 -24.15
C LEU A 11 -31.67 43.96 -25.09
N THR A 12 -31.20 42.81 -25.57
CA THR A 12 -32.05 41.81 -26.21
C THR A 12 -32.56 40.83 -25.15
N GLU A 13 -33.86 40.81 -24.92
CA GLU A 13 -34.50 39.93 -23.94
C GLU A 13 -34.40 38.45 -24.38
N SER A 14 -34.14 37.56 -23.41
CA SER A 14 -34.21 36.10 -23.62
C SER A 14 -35.43 35.53 -22.89
N PRO A 15 -36.21 34.63 -23.53
CA PRO A 15 -37.44 34.10 -22.94
C PRO A 15 -37.16 33.07 -21.82
N PRO A 16 -38.10 32.90 -20.87
CA PRO A 16 -37.87 32.10 -19.66
C PRO A 16 -37.82 30.58 -19.91
N PHE A 17 -36.90 29.90 -19.22
CA PHE A 17 -36.76 28.45 -19.26
C PHE A 17 -38.00 27.73 -18.66
N PRO A 18 -38.60 26.75 -19.36
CA PRO A 18 -39.71 25.96 -18.81
C PRO A 18 -39.20 24.95 -17.77
N ARG A 19 -39.72 25.05 -16.53
CA ARG A 19 -39.53 24.05 -15.47
C ARG A 19 -40.01 22.67 -15.93
N ARG A 20 -39.12 21.69 -16.07
CA ARG A 20 -39.49 20.27 -16.21
C ARG A 20 -39.30 19.52 -14.89
N SER A 21 -40.41 19.28 -14.21
CA SER A 21 -40.50 18.33 -13.09
C SER A 21 -40.66 16.91 -13.60
N HIS A 22 -39.67 16.04 -13.42
CA HIS A 22 -39.83 14.60 -13.62
C HIS A 22 -40.10 13.88 -12.30
N ARG A 23 -41.39 13.62 -12.05
CA ARG A 23 -41.89 12.76 -10.97
C ARG A 23 -41.90 11.32 -11.49
N LEU A 24 -40.92 10.51 -11.10
CA LEU A 24 -40.93 9.08 -11.41
C LEU A 24 -42.01 8.39 -10.56
N GLN A 25 -43.12 8.01 -11.20
CA GLN A 25 -44.05 7.04 -10.65
C GLN A 25 -43.59 5.63 -11.03
N SER A 26 -43.38 4.78 -10.04
CA SER A 26 -43.23 3.35 -10.23
C SER A 26 -44.59 2.72 -10.51
N ARG A 27 -44.68 1.87 -11.55
CA ARG A 27 -45.76 0.91 -11.72
C ARG A 27 -45.17 -0.39 -12.30
N PRO A 28 -45.51 -1.57 -11.74
CA PRO A 28 -44.95 -2.83 -12.22
C PRO A 28 -45.62 -3.26 -13.53
N LEU A 29 -44.89 -4.04 -14.33
CA LEU A 29 -45.42 -4.78 -15.47
C LEU A 29 -45.07 -6.25 -15.30
N ASP A 30 -46.10 -7.09 -15.37
CA ASP A 30 -46.03 -8.54 -15.22
C ASP A 30 -45.39 -9.24 -16.43
N LEU A 31 -45.02 -10.50 -16.23
CA LEU A 31 -44.53 -11.41 -17.25
C LEU A 31 -45.54 -11.63 -18.39
N PRO A 32 -45.04 -12.12 -19.53
CA PRO A 32 -45.58 -13.36 -20.08
C PRO A 32 -44.56 -14.51 -20.08
N GLN A 33 -45.10 -15.72 -19.92
CA GLN A 33 -44.41 -17.02 -20.04
C GLN A 33 -44.04 -17.36 -21.50
N VAL A 34 -43.65 -18.63 -21.75
CA VAL A 34 -43.41 -19.31 -23.05
C VAL A 34 -41.95 -19.24 -23.53
N VAL A 35 -41.22 -20.34 -23.78
CA VAL A 35 -41.51 -21.79 -23.65
C VAL A 35 -40.23 -22.59 -23.37
N ALA A 36 -40.35 -23.72 -22.66
CA ALA A 36 -39.25 -24.65 -22.43
C ALA A 36 -39.02 -25.60 -23.63
N ARG A 37 -37.77 -25.96 -23.93
CA ARG A 37 -37.45 -27.14 -24.75
C ARG A 37 -36.53 -28.10 -24.02
N ASN A 38 -36.95 -29.36 -23.98
CA ASN A 38 -36.25 -30.48 -23.36
C ASN A 38 -35.00 -30.88 -24.15
N ALA A 39 -33.98 -31.33 -23.45
CA ALA A 39 -33.07 -32.37 -23.92
C ALA A 39 -32.76 -33.31 -22.75
N LYS A 40 -33.38 -34.50 -22.75
CA LYS A 40 -33.19 -35.52 -21.73
C LYS A 40 -32.39 -36.67 -22.35
N MET A 41 -31.52 -37.27 -21.54
CA MET A 41 -30.97 -38.63 -21.66
C MET A 41 -30.23 -39.01 -22.96
N LEU A 42 -28.96 -39.37 -22.80
CA LEU A 42 -28.51 -40.70 -23.23
C LEU A 42 -27.62 -41.27 -22.12
N GLN A 43 -27.90 -42.53 -21.78
CA GLN A 43 -27.38 -43.22 -20.61
C GLN A 43 -26.56 -44.44 -21.09
N GLU A 44 -25.51 -44.77 -20.34
CA GLU A 44 -24.86 -46.09 -20.21
C GLU A 44 -24.71 -47.00 -21.43
N ALA A 45 -23.45 -47.35 -21.72
CA ALA A 45 -23.07 -48.71 -22.12
C ALA A 45 -21.80 -49.10 -21.35
N ALA A 46 -21.78 -50.27 -20.74
CA ALA A 46 -20.74 -50.71 -19.81
C ALA A 46 -19.83 -51.81 -20.40
N CYS A 47 -18.65 -51.96 -19.79
CA CYS A 47 -17.83 -53.17 -19.65
C CYS A 47 -17.70 -54.16 -20.81
N SER A 48 -16.49 -54.25 -21.38
CA SER A 48 -15.81 -55.54 -21.65
C SER A 48 -14.30 -55.40 -21.87
N ASP A 49 -13.52 -55.73 -20.83
CA ASP A 49 -12.26 -56.49 -20.97
C ASP A 49 -12.63 -58.00 -21.11
N PRO A 50 -11.77 -58.94 -21.57
CA PRO A 50 -10.30 -58.89 -21.48
C PRO A 50 -9.49 -59.50 -22.69
N GLN A 51 -8.17 -59.62 -22.46
CA GLN A 51 -7.20 -60.60 -22.99
C GLN A 51 -6.32 -60.29 -24.24
N ALA A 52 -5.02 -60.22 -23.94
CA ALA A 52 -3.89 -60.96 -24.54
C ALA A 52 -3.52 -60.79 -26.03
N GLY A 53 -2.28 -60.31 -26.29
CA GLY A 53 -1.72 -60.25 -27.65
C GLY A 53 -0.34 -59.58 -27.80
N GLU A 54 0.66 -60.01 -27.05
CA GLU A 54 2.08 -59.83 -27.45
C GLU A 54 2.51 -60.96 -28.42
N PRO A 55 3.69 -60.95 -29.10
CA PRO A 55 4.66 -59.86 -29.29
C PRO A 55 5.24 -59.72 -30.73
N ALA A 56 5.79 -58.54 -31.06
CA ALA A 56 6.94 -58.37 -31.97
C ALA A 56 7.48 -56.91 -31.85
N GLY A 57 8.77 -56.59 -31.79
CA GLY A 57 9.96 -57.43 -31.91
C GLY A 57 10.99 -56.79 -32.85
N ARG A 58 11.86 -55.89 -32.37
CA ARG A 58 13.08 -55.53 -33.11
C ARG A 58 14.29 -55.19 -32.22
N LYS A 59 15.40 -55.86 -32.54
CA LYS A 59 16.66 -55.92 -31.80
C LYS A 59 17.61 -54.79 -32.21
N ARG A 60 18.39 -54.25 -31.26
CA ARG A 60 19.81 -53.89 -31.49
C ARG A 60 20.65 -54.24 -30.24
N LYS A 61 21.63 -55.14 -30.43
CA LYS A 61 22.84 -55.29 -29.58
C LYS A 61 23.85 -54.19 -30.01
N THR A 62 25.06 -53.93 -29.49
CA THR A 62 26.11 -54.53 -28.60
C THR A 62 26.94 -53.33 -28.05
N MET A 63 27.87 -53.36 -27.06
CA MET A 63 28.52 -54.31 -26.14
C MET A 63 28.81 -53.52 -24.83
N ILE A 64 28.88 -54.07 -23.61
CA ILE A 64 29.87 -54.97 -22.96
C ILE A 64 31.31 -54.41 -22.82
N SER A 65 31.62 -53.98 -21.59
CA SER A 65 32.74 -54.48 -20.75
C SER A 65 32.32 -54.21 -19.28
N GLU A 66 32.19 -55.20 -18.39
CA GLU A 66 33.23 -56.01 -17.72
C GLU A 66 34.26 -55.13 -16.97
N LYS A 67 34.59 -55.35 -15.68
CA LYS A 67 34.21 -56.44 -14.74
C LYS A 67 34.68 -56.09 -13.30
N VAL A 68 34.21 -56.86 -12.30
CA VAL A 68 34.97 -57.30 -11.09
C VAL A 68 35.31 -56.23 -10.00
N GLN A 69 35.19 -56.46 -8.68
CA GLN A 69 34.57 -57.53 -7.84
C GLN A 69 34.51 -57.07 -6.36
N HIS A 70 33.52 -57.58 -5.59
CA HIS A 70 33.60 -58.00 -4.16
C HIS A 70 34.10 -57.00 -3.06
N LYS A 71 33.81 -57.13 -1.76
CA LYS A 71 33.14 -58.15 -0.91
C LYS A 71 32.66 -57.50 0.40
N THR A 72 31.47 -57.85 0.88
CA THR A 72 31.04 -57.74 2.31
C THR A 72 31.42 -59.03 3.06
N PRO A 73 31.15 -59.23 4.39
CA PRO A 73 30.78 -58.30 5.49
C PRO A 73 31.65 -58.52 6.78
N LEU A 74 31.31 -57.88 7.91
CA LEU A 74 30.83 -58.51 9.17
C LEU A 74 31.19 -57.72 10.47
N ALA A 75 30.21 -57.69 11.38
CA ALA A 75 30.10 -56.99 12.68
C ALA A 75 31.14 -57.31 13.79
N LYS A 76 31.23 -56.40 14.79
CA LYS A 76 30.90 -56.60 16.24
C LYS A 76 31.66 -55.65 17.19
N LYS A 77 30.93 -55.17 18.22
CA LYS A 77 31.27 -54.98 19.67
C LYS A 77 30.87 -53.61 20.24
N ALA A 78 30.73 -53.55 21.57
CA ALA A 78 29.98 -52.54 22.32
C ALA A 78 30.69 -52.09 23.62
N CYS A 79 30.21 -50.98 24.19
CA CYS A 79 30.38 -50.49 25.60
C CYS A 79 31.80 -50.06 26.05
N PRO A 80 31.95 -49.29 27.16
CA PRO A 80 31.05 -48.34 27.84
C PRO A 80 31.72 -46.96 28.21
N SER A 81 31.03 -46.16 29.05
CA SER A 81 31.33 -44.86 29.73
C SER A 81 32.54 -44.90 30.73
N PRO A 82 32.90 -43.87 31.58
CA PRO A 82 32.17 -42.65 32.03
C PRO A 82 33.00 -41.35 32.47
N LEU A 83 32.28 -40.39 33.10
CA LEU A 83 32.63 -39.57 34.30
C LEU A 83 33.28 -38.15 34.25
N THR A 84 32.66 -37.22 35.04
CA THR A 84 33.22 -36.04 35.79
C THR A 84 33.88 -34.87 35.04
N ASN A 85 33.82 -33.60 35.47
CA ASN A 85 33.79 -33.00 36.84
C ASN A 85 32.95 -31.70 36.94
N ALA A 86 32.62 -31.31 38.17
CA ALA A 86 32.01 -30.02 38.53
C ALA A 86 33.06 -28.98 39.02
N ARG A 87 32.73 -27.68 38.99
CA ARG A 87 33.10 -26.76 40.09
C ARG A 87 32.36 -25.41 40.11
N THR A 88 31.98 -25.06 41.34
CA THR A 88 31.42 -23.84 41.93
C THR A 88 32.44 -22.69 42.12
N SER A 89 31.95 -21.44 42.10
CA SER A 89 32.24 -20.30 43.02
C SER A 89 31.80 -19.01 42.33
N ASP A 90 30.84 -18.21 42.80
CA ASP A 90 30.70 -17.46 44.08
C ASP A 90 31.58 -16.20 44.21
N ASP A 91 30.90 -15.15 44.71
CA ASP A 91 31.33 -13.89 45.33
C ASP A 91 32.23 -12.88 44.60
N SER A 92 31.69 -11.67 44.46
CA SER A 92 32.22 -10.49 45.17
C SER A 92 31.26 -9.29 45.09
N ALA A 93 30.93 -8.72 46.25
CA ALA A 93 30.43 -7.35 46.38
C ALA A 93 31.57 -6.48 46.92
N ASP A 94 31.69 -5.21 46.48
CA ASP A 94 31.12 -4.11 47.26
C ASP A 94 31.25 -2.72 46.59
N ALA A 95 30.54 -1.76 47.19
CA ALA A 95 30.35 -0.37 46.83
C ALA A 95 31.60 0.48 46.50
N PHE A 96 31.41 1.45 45.60
CA PHE A 96 31.94 2.81 45.83
C PHE A 96 30.89 3.89 45.54
N ILE A 97 30.66 4.73 46.55
CA ILE A 97 29.79 5.90 46.53
C ILE A 97 30.53 7.07 45.89
N LEU A 98 29.90 7.84 44.98
CA LEU A 98 30.26 9.25 44.81
C LEU A 98 29.10 10.13 44.32
N LYS A 99 28.93 11.23 45.04
CA LYS A 99 27.81 12.20 45.02
C LYS A 99 27.68 12.94 43.67
N GLY A 100 26.44 13.13 43.21
CA GLY A 100 26.09 14.01 42.09
C GLY A 100 24.63 14.47 42.19
N SER A 101 24.39 15.51 42.99
CA SER A 101 23.03 15.99 43.31
C SER A 101 22.41 16.80 42.17
N ASN A 102 21.31 16.30 41.59
CA ASN A 102 20.39 17.07 40.75
C ASN A 102 19.11 17.41 41.53
N PRO A 103 18.49 18.59 41.32
CA PRO A 103 17.31 19.02 42.07
C PRO A 103 16.10 18.15 41.75
N ILE A 104 15.47 17.60 42.79
CA ILE A 104 14.24 16.81 42.69
C ILE A 104 13.06 17.77 42.51
N VAL A 105 12.58 17.90 41.27
CA VAL A 105 11.27 18.51 40.99
C VAL A 105 10.19 17.50 41.35
N ARG A 106 9.56 17.68 42.51
CA ARG A 106 8.37 16.91 42.89
C ARG A 106 7.16 17.44 42.10
N PHE A 107 6.65 16.65 41.17
CA PHE A 107 5.28 16.80 40.69
C PHE A 107 4.36 16.08 41.67
N ALA A 108 3.24 16.72 42.03
CA ALA A 108 2.24 16.13 42.89
C ALA A 108 1.37 15.12 42.12
N ASP A 109 1.08 14.00 42.76
CA ASP A 109 -0.10 13.15 42.61
C ASP A 109 -0.82 13.17 41.26
N SER A 110 -0.14 12.64 40.24
CA SER A 110 -0.79 12.06 39.06
C SER A 110 -0.89 10.55 39.26
N GLU A 111 -2.04 9.97 38.88
CA GLU A 111 -2.31 8.52 38.92
C GLU A 111 -1.10 7.67 38.49
N PRO A 112 -0.89 6.48 39.09
CA PRO A 112 0.16 5.58 38.64
C PRO A 112 -0.12 5.17 37.19
N LEU A 113 0.57 5.82 36.24
CA LEU A 113 0.54 5.49 34.83
C LEU A 113 0.81 3.99 34.72
N GLU A 114 -0.18 3.21 34.26
CA GLU A 114 -0.03 1.77 34.08
C GLU A 114 1.26 1.52 33.30
N PRO A 115 2.24 0.80 33.88
CA PRO A 115 3.51 0.58 33.21
C PRO A 115 3.22 -0.14 31.88
N VAL A 116 3.49 0.55 30.77
CA VAL A 116 3.28 0.01 29.42
C VAL A 116 4.33 -1.07 29.17
N TYR A 117 4.06 -2.27 29.67
CA TYR A 117 4.90 -3.44 29.50
C TYR A 117 5.03 -3.75 28.01
N VAL A 118 6.22 -3.51 27.48
CA VAL A 118 6.61 -4.05 26.18
C VAL A 118 6.90 -5.52 26.38
N LEU A 119 5.89 -6.38 26.16
CA LEU A 119 6.06 -7.83 26.21
C LEU A 119 7.28 -8.24 25.38
N ARG A 120 8.10 -9.16 25.91
CA ARG A 120 9.16 -9.79 25.14
C ARG A 120 8.55 -10.76 24.13
N GLU A 121 9.20 -10.92 22.98
CA GLU A 121 8.75 -11.84 21.91
C GLU A 121 8.60 -13.29 22.43
N SER A 122 9.44 -13.69 23.39
CA SER A 122 9.34 -14.98 24.09
C SER A 122 8.05 -15.13 24.92
N GLU A 123 7.63 -14.08 25.64
CA GLU A 123 6.39 -14.07 26.43
C GLU A 123 5.16 -14.12 25.51
N ALA A 124 5.23 -13.39 24.40
CA ALA A 124 4.21 -13.42 23.35
C ALA A 124 4.05 -14.81 22.75
N ALA A 125 5.15 -15.49 22.42
CA ALA A 125 5.13 -16.86 21.91
C ALA A 125 4.56 -17.86 22.94
N ILE A 126 4.85 -17.68 24.24
CA ILE A 126 4.27 -18.51 25.31
C ILE A 126 2.75 -18.29 25.41
N ARG A 127 2.29 -17.03 25.44
CA ARG A 127 0.85 -16.71 25.47
C ARG A 127 0.10 -17.20 24.24
N ALA A 128 0.71 -17.10 23.06
CA ALA A 128 0.15 -17.64 21.83
C ALA A 128 -0.02 -19.17 21.91
N LYS A 129 0.99 -19.90 22.41
CA LYS A 129 0.93 -21.36 22.60
C LYS A 129 -0.05 -21.82 23.68
N ALA A 130 -0.38 -20.96 24.65
CA ALA A 130 -1.33 -21.29 25.72
C ALA A 130 -2.79 -21.29 25.24
N VAL A 131 -3.10 -20.64 24.11
CA VAL A 131 -4.46 -20.57 23.55
C VAL A 131 -4.57 -21.56 22.39
N THR A 132 -5.37 -22.61 22.57
CA THR A 132 -5.57 -23.63 21.54
C THR A 132 -6.70 -23.26 20.56
N PRO A 133 -6.70 -23.80 19.32
CA PRO A 133 -7.77 -23.56 18.36
C PRO A 133 -9.14 -24.05 18.85
N GLU A 134 -9.16 -25.16 19.60
CA GLU A 134 -10.38 -25.75 20.17
C GLU A 134 -11.01 -24.84 21.23
N PHE A 135 -10.18 -24.18 22.05
CA PHE A 135 -10.65 -23.17 23.01
C PHE A 135 -11.37 -22.00 22.30
N LEU A 136 -10.77 -21.45 21.24
CA LEU A 136 -11.36 -20.35 20.47
C LEU A 136 -12.65 -20.78 19.75
N CYS A 137 -12.67 -21.99 19.19
CA CYS A 137 -13.86 -22.58 18.56
C CYS A 137 -15.02 -22.75 19.55
N ALA A 138 -14.74 -23.29 20.75
CA ALA A 138 -15.73 -23.46 21.81
C ALA A 138 -16.23 -22.11 22.36
N GLN A 139 -15.33 -21.14 22.54
CA GLN A 139 -15.66 -19.78 22.98
C GLN A 139 -16.59 -19.06 21.99
N ALA A 140 -16.32 -19.15 20.69
CA ALA A 140 -17.17 -18.56 19.66
C ALA A 140 -18.54 -19.24 19.57
N SER A 141 -18.56 -20.58 19.69
CA SER A 141 -19.80 -21.37 19.73
C SER A 141 -20.69 -20.98 20.92
N ALA A 142 -20.10 -20.74 22.09
CA ALA A 142 -20.81 -20.28 23.28
C ALA A 142 -21.27 -18.81 23.19
N ALA A 143 -20.50 -17.95 22.51
CA ALA A 143 -20.80 -16.52 22.39
C ALA A 143 -21.89 -16.19 21.34
N GLY A 144 -22.20 -17.12 20.42
CA GLY A 144 -23.26 -16.93 19.41
C GLY A 144 -23.02 -15.75 18.45
N ILE A 145 -21.76 -15.34 18.27
CA ILE A 145 -21.39 -14.18 17.46
C ILE A 145 -21.69 -14.49 15.99
N ALA A 146 -22.58 -13.71 15.37
CA ALA A 146 -22.89 -13.83 13.96
C ALA A 146 -21.63 -13.70 13.10
N GLU A 147 -21.41 -14.66 12.20
CA GLU A 147 -20.25 -14.62 11.33
C GLU A 147 -20.30 -13.43 10.36
N GLY A 148 -19.23 -12.64 10.37
CA GLY A 148 -19.12 -11.45 9.53
C GLY A 148 -18.81 -11.77 8.06
N ASP A 149 -18.52 -10.72 7.30
CA ASP A 149 -18.07 -10.82 5.91
C ASP A 149 -16.76 -11.64 5.81
N ILE A 150 -16.84 -12.84 5.21
CA ILE A 150 -15.73 -13.77 5.04
C ILE A 150 -14.51 -13.15 4.34
N ARG A 151 -14.68 -12.04 3.60
CA ARG A 151 -13.59 -11.32 2.91
C ARG A 151 -12.83 -10.35 3.81
N LYS A 152 -13.31 -10.09 5.01
CA LYS A 152 -12.65 -9.23 6.00
C LYS A 152 -11.95 -10.07 7.06
N VAL A 153 -10.78 -9.62 7.51
CA VAL A 153 -10.11 -10.21 8.68
C VAL A 153 -10.86 -9.77 9.92
N SER A 154 -11.50 -10.71 10.61
CA SER A 154 -12.25 -10.43 11.85
C SER A 154 -11.32 -9.88 12.93
N ARG A 155 -11.77 -8.83 13.62
CA ARG A 155 -11.10 -8.21 14.77
C ARG A 155 -12.15 -7.91 15.84
N PRO A 156 -11.88 -8.18 17.13
CA PRO A 156 -12.81 -7.80 18.19
C PRO A 156 -12.77 -6.27 18.38
N PRO A 157 -13.91 -5.62 18.66
CA PRO A 157 -14.00 -4.16 18.71
C PRO A 157 -13.11 -3.55 19.81
N GLU A 158 -12.91 -4.25 20.93
CA GLU A 158 -12.07 -3.80 22.05
C GLU A 158 -10.58 -3.74 21.69
N ALA A 159 -10.11 -4.57 20.76
CA ALA A 159 -8.70 -4.59 20.35
C ALA A 159 -8.33 -3.45 19.39
N LEU A 160 -9.30 -2.89 18.66
CA LEU A 160 -9.05 -1.91 17.60
C LEU A 160 -8.22 -0.68 18.06
N PRO A 161 -8.44 -0.07 19.24
CA PRO A 161 -7.60 1.02 19.74
C PRO A 161 -6.17 0.57 20.04
N ASN A 162 -6.01 -0.61 20.66
CA ASN A 162 -4.72 -1.16 21.06
C ASN A 162 -3.88 -1.62 19.88
N MET A 163 -4.51 -1.99 18.77
CA MET A 163 -3.86 -2.39 17.52
C MET A 163 -3.34 -1.21 16.67
N GLN A 164 -3.69 0.05 16.99
CA GLN A 164 -3.30 1.20 16.16
C GLN A 164 -1.78 1.47 16.19
N PRO A 165 -1.16 1.82 15.05
CA PRO A 165 0.26 2.11 14.99
C PRO A 165 0.61 3.40 15.74
N LYS A 166 1.56 3.32 16.67
CA LYS A 166 2.03 4.48 17.44
C LYS A 166 3.11 5.22 16.65
N ARG A 167 2.82 6.46 16.23
CA ARG A 167 3.77 7.34 15.53
C ARG A 167 4.93 7.68 16.46
N ARG A 168 6.14 7.22 16.12
CA ARG A 168 7.38 7.56 16.82
C ARG A 168 8.22 8.53 15.98
N ARG A 169 9.13 9.25 16.63
CA ARG A 169 10.14 10.09 15.98
C ARG A 169 11.45 9.31 16.05
N SER A 170 12.11 9.12 14.91
CA SER A 170 13.41 8.45 14.87
C SER A 170 14.46 9.32 15.55
N SER A 171 15.13 8.76 16.57
CA SER A 171 16.30 9.33 17.23
C SER A 171 17.61 9.00 16.50
N ILE A 172 17.58 8.12 15.50
CA ILE A 172 18.74 7.41 14.92
C ILE A 172 19.60 8.32 14.01
N THR A 173 19.29 9.61 13.86
CA THR A 173 20.20 10.55 13.16
C THR A 173 20.09 11.97 13.72
N PRO A 174 21.09 12.44 14.50
CA PRO A 174 21.11 13.81 15.06
C PRO A 174 21.20 14.92 14.00
N ILE A 175 21.60 14.57 12.77
CA ILE A 175 22.08 15.52 11.75
C ILE A 175 20.93 16.21 10.99
N SER A 176 19.74 15.60 10.91
CA SER A 176 18.56 16.22 10.28
C SER A 176 17.57 16.73 11.32
N ARG A 177 17.52 18.07 11.50
CA ARG A 177 16.47 18.74 12.32
C ARG A 177 15.04 18.38 11.89
N GLN A 178 14.87 17.96 10.64
CA GLN A 178 13.69 17.24 10.13
C GLN A 178 13.75 15.77 10.56
N GLY A 179 13.39 15.47 11.81
CA GLY A 179 13.40 14.10 12.32
C GLY A 179 12.36 13.22 11.61
N TYR A 180 12.78 12.07 11.10
CA TYR A 180 11.89 11.11 10.44
C TYR A 180 10.81 10.61 11.41
N HIS A 181 9.59 10.45 10.90
CA HIS A 181 8.54 9.74 11.60
C HIS A 181 8.45 8.31 11.06
N TYR A 182 8.31 7.36 11.97
CA TYR A 182 8.00 5.97 11.64
C TYR A 182 6.78 5.54 12.45
N TYR A 183 6.03 4.59 11.91
CA TYR A 183 4.87 4.02 12.57
C TYR A 183 5.31 2.68 13.16
N ARG A 184 5.42 2.62 14.50
CA ARG A 184 5.68 1.36 15.18
C ARG A 184 4.37 0.65 15.42
N TYR A 185 4.22 -0.54 14.84
CA TYR A 185 3.03 -1.35 15.08
C TYR A 185 3.16 -2.04 16.45
N PRO A 186 2.09 -2.04 17.26
CA PRO A 186 2.05 -2.86 18.46
C PRO A 186 2.14 -4.34 18.06
N LEU A 187 2.66 -5.15 18.97
CA LEU A 187 2.54 -6.61 18.89
C LEU A 187 1.04 -6.96 18.87
N ARG A 188 0.68 -7.93 18.03
CA ARG A 188 -0.67 -8.47 17.89
C ARG A 188 -0.61 -9.99 18.00
N PHE A 189 -1.78 -10.61 18.08
CA PHE A 189 -1.95 -12.04 17.90
C PHE A 189 -2.80 -12.26 16.65
N ALA A 190 -2.51 -13.33 15.92
CA ALA A 190 -3.22 -13.70 14.71
C ALA A 190 -3.57 -15.18 14.77
N LEU A 191 -4.83 -15.51 14.48
CA LEU A 191 -5.24 -16.88 14.16
C LEU A 191 -4.92 -17.11 12.68
N ALA A 192 -3.98 -18.01 12.38
CA ALA A 192 -3.47 -18.15 11.02
C ALA A 192 -3.12 -19.60 10.67
N PHE A 193 -3.14 -19.90 9.37
CA PHE A 193 -2.47 -21.06 8.82
C PHE A 193 -1.06 -20.68 8.41
N ALA A 194 -0.05 -21.31 9.00
CA ALA A 194 1.35 -21.12 8.66
C ALA A 194 1.87 -22.32 7.87
N PHE A 195 2.52 -22.07 6.73
CA PHE A 195 3.16 -23.11 5.92
C PHE A 195 4.59 -22.69 5.54
N ASP A 196 5.52 -23.64 5.51
CA ASP A 196 6.76 -23.45 4.77
C ASP A 196 6.51 -23.40 3.26
N THR A 197 7.27 -22.56 2.54
CA THR A 197 7.19 -22.41 1.08
C THR A 197 7.31 -23.76 0.34
N GLN A 198 8.22 -24.63 0.75
CA GLN A 198 8.43 -25.92 0.10
C GLN A 198 7.30 -26.90 0.41
N GLU A 199 6.83 -26.93 1.65
CA GLU A 199 5.73 -27.81 2.07
C GLU A 199 4.43 -27.42 1.37
N LEU A 200 4.10 -26.13 1.33
CA LEU A 200 2.96 -25.61 0.57
C LEU A 200 3.07 -25.95 -0.92
N SER A 201 4.25 -25.77 -1.53
CA SER A 201 4.46 -26.13 -2.93
C SER A 201 4.33 -27.64 -3.19
N LYS A 202 4.80 -28.50 -2.29
CA LYS A 202 4.64 -29.96 -2.38
C LYS A 202 3.17 -30.36 -2.25
N HIS A 203 2.43 -29.73 -1.33
CA HIS A 203 0.99 -29.95 -1.12
C HIS A 203 0.15 -29.50 -2.31
N LEU A 204 0.38 -28.30 -2.86
CA LEU A 204 -0.29 -27.82 -4.07
C LEU A 204 -0.03 -28.76 -5.27
N LYS A 205 1.19 -29.28 -5.40
CA LYS A 205 1.50 -30.29 -6.42
C LYS A 205 0.77 -31.61 -6.20
N ALA A 206 0.67 -32.08 -4.96
CA ALA A 206 0.00 -33.34 -4.62
C ALA A 206 -1.53 -33.28 -4.78
N THR A 207 -2.13 -32.12 -4.53
CA THR A 207 -3.58 -31.87 -4.69
C THR A 207 -4.01 -31.63 -6.14
N GLY A 208 -3.08 -31.65 -7.11
CA GLY A 208 -3.38 -31.42 -8.52
C GLY A 208 -3.75 -29.98 -8.85
N GLN A 209 -3.40 -29.01 -8.00
CA GLN A 209 -3.62 -27.59 -8.27
C GLN A 209 -2.86 -27.15 -9.54
N PRO A 210 -3.43 -26.20 -10.31
CA PRO A 210 -2.77 -25.70 -11.50
C PRO A 210 -1.40 -25.11 -11.16
N TYR A 211 -0.45 -25.30 -12.07
CA TYR A 211 0.97 -24.91 -11.91
C TYR A 211 1.74 -25.59 -10.77
N GLY A 212 1.28 -26.72 -10.22
CA GLY A 212 2.01 -27.50 -9.21
C GLY A 212 3.44 -27.93 -9.59
N HIS A 213 3.85 -27.81 -10.87
CA HIS A 213 5.22 -28.01 -11.32
C HIS A 213 6.16 -26.81 -11.10
N ASP A 214 5.62 -25.58 -10.99
CA ASP A 214 6.39 -24.36 -10.70
C ASP A 214 5.91 -23.76 -9.37
N HIS A 215 6.73 -23.97 -8.34
CA HIS A 215 6.51 -23.49 -6.97
C HIS A 215 6.10 -22.01 -6.88
N LYS A 216 6.65 -21.11 -7.71
CA LYS A 216 6.30 -19.69 -7.65
C LYS A 216 4.95 -19.42 -8.28
N LYS A 217 4.64 -20.06 -9.41
CA LYS A 217 3.33 -19.93 -10.07
C LYS A 217 2.21 -20.51 -9.22
N GLY A 218 2.39 -21.71 -8.65
CA GLY A 218 1.37 -22.34 -7.79
C GLY A 218 1.04 -21.49 -6.56
N ILE A 219 2.06 -20.92 -5.89
CA ILE A 219 1.84 -20.04 -4.73
C ILE A 219 1.20 -18.70 -5.14
N ASN A 220 1.61 -18.11 -6.27
CA ASN A 220 0.97 -16.88 -6.77
C ASN A 220 -0.50 -17.12 -7.14
N PHE A 221 -0.80 -18.21 -7.85
CA PHE A 221 -2.16 -18.61 -8.19
C PHE A 221 -3.02 -18.80 -6.93
N LEU A 222 -2.49 -19.51 -5.92
CA LEU A 222 -3.18 -19.65 -4.64
C LEU A 222 -3.46 -18.30 -3.97
N CYS A 223 -2.48 -17.39 -3.94
CA CYS A 223 -2.65 -16.05 -3.39
C CYS A 223 -3.70 -15.23 -4.15
N ASP A 224 -3.76 -15.33 -5.48
CA ASP A 224 -4.78 -14.67 -6.31
C ASP A 224 -6.18 -15.26 -6.04
N THR A 225 -6.31 -16.59 -5.97
CA THR A 225 -7.57 -17.27 -5.60
C THR A 225 -8.04 -16.85 -4.21
N LEU A 226 -7.16 -16.85 -3.21
CA LEU A 226 -7.46 -16.39 -1.84
C LEU A 226 -7.79 -14.89 -1.79
N THR A 227 -7.20 -14.07 -2.67
CA THR A 227 -7.54 -12.65 -2.81
C THR A 227 -8.98 -12.48 -3.30
N ILE A 228 -9.39 -13.27 -4.30
CA ILE A 228 -10.73 -13.21 -4.93
C ILE A 228 -11.81 -13.76 -3.99
N GLU A 229 -11.60 -14.94 -3.43
CA GLU A 229 -12.58 -15.62 -2.59
C GLU A 229 -12.68 -14.98 -1.20
N LEU A 230 -11.53 -14.79 -0.53
CA LEU A 230 -11.43 -14.44 0.90
C LEU A 230 -10.89 -13.03 1.17
N GLY A 231 -10.71 -12.19 0.14
CA GLY A 231 -10.18 -10.84 0.32
C GLY A 231 -8.76 -10.78 0.91
N VAL A 232 -8.05 -11.93 0.90
CA VAL A 232 -6.72 -12.09 1.48
C VAL A 232 -5.70 -11.35 0.62
N ARG A 233 -5.28 -10.17 1.07
CA ARG A 233 -4.25 -9.34 0.42
C ARG A 233 -2.98 -9.32 1.26
N HIS A 234 -1.85 -8.97 0.65
CA HIS A 234 -0.62 -8.70 1.39
C HIS A 234 -0.85 -7.60 2.44
N TRP A 235 -0.48 -7.86 3.71
CA TRP A 235 -0.79 -7.05 4.90
C TRP A 235 -2.28 -6.98 5.33
N ASN A 236 -3.18 -7.70 4.67
CA ASN A 236 -4.59 -7.81 5.06
C ASN A 236 -5.11 -9.24 4.81
N GLY A 237 -4.78 -10.15 5.72
CA GLY A 237 -5.07 -11.58 5.58
C GLY A 237 -3.88 -12.42 5.12
N PHE A 238 -2.77 -11.81 4.70
CA PHE A 238 -1.55 -12.50 4.28
C PHE A 238 -0.29 -11.79 4.78
N ALA A 239 0.66 -12.57 5.31
CA ALA A 239 1.99 -12.12 5.66
C ALA A 239 3.03 -13.19 5.32
N SER A 240 4.27 -12.77 5.05
CA SER A 240 5.39 -13.66 4.78
C SER A 240 6.64 -13.25 5.57
N PHE A 241 7.31 -14.23 6.15
CA PHE A 241 8.46 -14.03 7.02
C PHE A 241 9.59 -14.99 6.62
N PRO A 242 10.87 -14.54 6.61
CA PRO A 242 11.97 -15.48 6.53
C PRO A 242 11.94 -16.38 7.77
N ASN A 243 12.21 -17.67 7.62
CA ASN A 243 12.31 -18.60 8.74
C ASN A 243 13.52 -18.19 9.61
N GLU A 244 13.36 -18.18 10.93
CA GLU A 244 14.41 -17.78 11.88
C GLU A 244 15.64 -18.69 11.78
N ASN A 245 15.42 -19.98 11.58
CA ASN A 245 16.47 -20.99 11.46
C ASN A 245 17.13 -20.98 10.07
N ASP A 246 16.40 -20.60 9.02
CA ASP A 246 16.91 -20.53 7.66
C ASP A 246 16.30 -19.37 6.86
N LYS A 247 17.07 -18.32 6.68
CA LYS A 247 16.68 -17.10 5.95
C LYS A 247 16.38 -17.32 4.46
N THR A 248 16.75 -18.48 3.89
CA THR A 248 16.40 -18.84 2.51
C THR A 248 14.97 -19.38 2.40
N HIS A 249 14.43 -19.93 3.50
CA HIS A 249 13.06 -20.40 3.59
C HIS A 249 12.13 -19.26 4.00
N THR A 250 10.94 -19.21 3.41
CA THR A 250 9.90 -18.24 3.75
C THR A 250 8.68 -19.00 4.29
N VAL A 251 8.21 -18.57 5.45
CA VAL A 251 6.93 -19.03 6.03
C VAL A 251 5.83 -18.10 5.55
N TYR A 252 4.80 -18.67 4.95
CA TYR A 252 3.58 -17.96 4.56
C TYR A 252 2.53 -18.13 5.65
N MET A 253 1.98 -17.00 6.13
CA MET A 253 0.93 -16.95 7.13
C MET A 253 -0.34 -16.37 6.51
N PHE A 254 -1.39 -17.20 6.45
CA PHE A 254 -2.72 -16.82 6.00
C PHE A 254 -3.59 -16.53 7.22
N ILE A 255 -3.86 -15.24 7.46
CA ILE A 255 -4.49 -14.71 8.67
C ILE A 255 -6.02 -14.76 8.52
N MET A 256 -6.64 -15.48 9.45
CA MET A 256 -8.09 -15.66 9.56
C MET A 256 -8.70 -14.54 10.41
N SER A 257 -8.11 -14.25 11.58
CA SER A 257 -8.49 -13.15 12.47
C SER A 257 -7.28 -12.55 13.19
N GLU A 258 -7.42 -11.34 13.72
CA GLU A 258 -6.40 -10.64 14.51
C GLU A 258 -6.98 -10.05 15.81
N SER A 259 -6.15 -9.96 16.84
CA SER A 259 -6.48 -9.27 18.10
C SER A 259 -5.22 -8.70 18.78
N ASP A 260 -5.39 -7.90 19.83
CA ASP A 260 -4.32 -7.47 20.74
C ASP A 260 -4.01 -8.51 21.85
N ARG A 261 -4.90 -9.49 22.05
CA ARG A 261 -4.79 -10.59 23.01
C ARG A 261 -5.15 -11.93 22.36
N PRO A 262 -4.42 -13.03 22.61
CA PRO A 262 -4.74 -14.31 21.97
C PRO A 262 -6.06 -14.90 22.46
N GLU A 263 -6.46 -14.65 23.72
CA GLU A 263 -7.68 -15.17 24.35
C GLU A 263 -8.97 -14.48 23.84
N THR A 264 -8.84 -13.46 22.99
CA THR A 264 -9.96 -12.72 22.39
C THR A 264 -9.98 -12.82 20.85
N LEU A 265 -9.20 -13.74 20.27
CA LEU A 265 -9.18 -13.96 18.83
C LEU A 265 -10.55 -14.47 18.32
N PRO A 266 -11.21 -13.77 17.38
CA PRO A 266 -12.42 -14.27 16.77
C PRO A 266 -12.18 -15.59 16.02
N TRP A 267 -13.18 -16.48 16.01
CA TRP A 267 -13.16 -17.72 15.22
C TRP A 267 -14.08 -17.59 13.99
N PRO A 268 -13.58 -17.16 12.82
CA PRO A 268 -14.39 -16.99 11.61
C PRO A 268 -14.53 -18.33 10.88
N GLU A 269 -15.52 -19.13 11.28
CA GLU A 269 -15.64 -20.53 10.85
C GLU A 269 -15.79 -20.72 9.33
N ALA A 270 -16.71 -20.02 8.65
CA ALA A 270 -16.86 -20.09 7.20
C ALA A 270 -15.61 -19.57 6.47
N ARG A 271 -14.91 -18.55 6.99
CA ARG A 271 -13.61 -18.12 6.42
C ARG A 271 -12.55 -19.23 6.53
N ILE A 272 -12.49 -19.92 7.67
CA ILE A 272 -11.61 -21.08 7.90
C ILE A 272 -11.97 -22.25 6.97
N ARG A 273 -13.25 -22.63 6.90
CA ARG A 273 -13.75 -23.72 6.04
C ARG A 273 -13.47 -23.43 4.57
N LYS A 274 -13.73 -22.21 4.09
CA LYS A 274 -13.47 -21.81 2.70
C LYS A 274 -11.97 -21.72 2.40
N PHE A 275 -11.12 -21.37 3.38
CA PHE A 275 -9.67 -21.49 3.23
C PHE A 275 -9.23 -22.96 3.08
N GLN A 276 -9.73 -23.85 3.94
CA GLN A 276 -9.45 -25.29 3.87
C GLN A 276 -9.90 -25.91 2.54
N GLU A 277 -11.04 -25.47 2.00
CA GLU A 277 -11.55 -25.83 0.68
C GLU A 277 -10.59 -25.41 -0.44
N ILE A 278 -10.18 -24.13 -0.48
CA ILE A 278 -9.30 -23.58 -1.53
C ILE A 278 -7.91 -24.23 -1.52
N VAL A 279 -7.33 -24.47 -0.33
CA VAL A 279 -6.00 -25.06 -0.20
C VAL A 279 -6.05 -26.60 -0.25
N GLY A 280 -7.21 -27.23 -0.09
CA GLY A 280 -7.35 -28.69 -0.05
C GLY A 280 -6.81 -29.33 1.24
N VAL A 281 -6.98 -28.67 2.39
CA VAL A 281 -6.46 -29.09 3.72
C VAL A 281 -7.59 -29.39 4.70
N LYS A 282 -8.27 -30.53 4.49
CA LYS A 282 -9.41 -30.94 5.32
C LYS A 282 -8.96 -31.24 6.75
N GLY A 283 -9.59 -30.58 7.73
CA GLY A 283 -9.40 -30.85 9.16
C GLY A 283 -8.15 -30.23 9.80
N MET A 284 -7.28 -29.57 9.04
CA MET A 284 -6.18 -28.80 9.63
C MET A 284 -6.74 -27.54 10.31
N LEU A 285 -6.40 -27.31 11.57
CA LEU A 285 -6.83 -26.13 12.33
C LEU A 285 -5.79 -25.00 12.24
N PRO A 286 -6.22 -23.72 12.19
CA PRO A 286 -5.30 -22.59 12.26
C PRO A 286 -4.75 -22.44 13.68
N SER A 287 -3.49 -22.03 13.83
CA SER A 287 -2.84 -21.83 15.13
C SER A 287 -2.72 -20.34 15.48
N VAL A 288 -2.54 -20.05 16.77
CA VAL A 288 -2.32 -18.68 17.26
C VAL A 288 -0.84 -18.33 17.15
N HIS A 289 -0.56 -17.21 16.50
CA HIS A 289 0.80 -16.70 16.29
C HIS A 289 0.97 -15.28 16.85
N PRO A 290 2.11 -14.94 17.48
CA PRO A 290 2.48 -13.55 17.69
C PRO A 290 2.78 -12.92 16.32
N LEU A 291 2.23 -11.73 16.07
CA LEU A 291 2.35 -11.01 14.81
C LEU A 291 2.76 -9.55 15.10
N GLN A 292 3.99 -9.17 14.74
CA GLN A 292 4.40 -7.78 14.69
C GLN A 292 4.59 -7.34 13.22
N PRO A 293 3.68 -6.52 12.66
CA PRO A 293 3.88 -5.93 11.34
C PRO A 293 5.19 -5.14 11.29
N LYS A 294 5.95 -5.29 10.20
CA LYS A 294 7.23 -4.56 10.03
C LYS A 294 6.99 -3.05 10.06
N ASP A 295 7.79 -2.32 10.83
CA ASP A 295 7.71 -0.86 10.94
C ASP A 295 7.80 -0.20 9.56
N THR A 296 6.71 0.47 9.15
CA THR A 296 6.64 1.12 7.84
C THR A 296 7.26 2.52 7.91
N TYR A 297 8.40 2.68 7.24
CA TYR A 297 9.07 3.97 7.08
C TYR A 297 8.34 4.86 6.07
N ARG A 298 7.22 5.46 6.49
CA ARG A 298 6.56 6.51 5.69
C ARG A 298 7.37 7.79 5.79
N ILE A 299 8.19 8.10 4.78
CA ILE A 299 8.87 9.40 4.65
C ILE A 299 7.81 10.47 4.36
N VAL A 300 7.13 10.92 5.41
CA VAL A 300 6.26 12.09 5.36
C VAL A 300 7.16 13.31 5.25
N TYR A 301 7.33 13.81 4.03
CA TYR A 301 7.86 15.15 3.80
C TYR A 301 6.88 16.17 4.37
N VAL A 302 7.00 16.44 5.66
CA VAL A 302 6.32 17.57 6.29
C VAL A 302 6.91 18.81 5.66
N GLN A 303 6.24 19.34 4.64
CA GLN A 303 6.51 20.67 4.12
C GLN A 303 6.23 21.65 5.26
N GLY A 304 7.29 22.00 5.98
CA GLY A 304 7.21 22.94 7.09
C GLY A 304 6.88 24.32 6.55
N LYS A 305 5.58 24.63 6.42
CA LYS A 305 5.08 26.00 6.51
C LYS A 305 5.65 26.55 7.80
N LYS A 306 6.67 27.40 7.69
CA LYS A 306 7.27 28.13 8.81
C LYS A 306 6.20 29.09 9.35
N ARG A 307 5.30 28.60 10.21
CA ARG A 307 4.51 29.44 11.09
C ARG A 307 5.52 30.22 11.93
N LYS A 308 5.73 31.50 11.58
CA LYS A 308 6.34 32.46 12.50
C LYS A 308 5.37 32.52 13.69
N LEU A 309 5.73 31.89 14.81
CA LEU A 309 5.05 32.22 16.06
C LEU A 309 5.33 33.71 16.31
N ARG A 310 4.28 34.52 16.15
CA ARG A 310 4.28 35.91 16.59
C ARG A 310 4.13 35.83 18.11
N ASN A 311 5.18 36.15 18.86
CA ASN A 311 5.04 36.38 20.29
C ASN A 311 4.16 37.62 20.46
N THR A 312 2.88 37.42 20.71
CA THR A 312 2.01 38.48 21.21
C THR A 312 2.32 38.63 22.69
N GLN A 313 3.20 39.55 23.03
CA GLN A 313 3.43 39.94 24.40
C GLN A 313 2.26 40.84 24.80
N GLU A 314 1.36 40.29 25.61
CA GLU A 314 0.11 40.93 26.01
C GLU A 314 0.39 42.02 27.05
N ASN A 315 0.21 43.29 26.66
CA ASN A 315 0.32 44.43 27.56
C ASN A 315 -1.00 44.56 28.37
N GLN A 316 -1.12 43.79 29.45
CA GLN A 316 -2.15 44.06 30.45
C GLN A 316 -1.72 45.24 31.32
N LYS A 317 -2.49 46.34 31.22
CA LYS A 317 -2.46 47.46 32.17
C LYS A 317 -3.27 47.02 33.40
N ASP A 318 -2.61 46.84 34.53
CA ASP A 318 -3.29 46.78 35.83
C ASP A 318 -2.76 47.82 36.80
N GLN A 319 -3.70 48.40 37.56
CA GLN A 319 -3.46 49.43 38.56
C GLN A 319 -3.02 48.80 39.89
N PRO A 320 -2.12 49.43 40.67
CA PRO A 320 -1.81 48.99 42.03
C PRO A 320 -2.82 49.56 43.04
N PRO A 321 -3.32 48.76 44.02
CA PRO A 321 -4.05 49.27 45.17
C PRO A 321 -3.11 49.87 46.24
N ALA A 322 -3.66 50.69 47.14
CA ALA A 322 -2.89 51.64 47.96
C ALA A 322 -2.72 51.28 49.46
N LYS A 323 -1.85 52.05 50.14
CA LYS A 323 -1.56 52.15 51.60
C LYS A 323 -0.55 51.09 52.10
N LYS A 324 0.41 51.38 53.01
CA LYS A 324 0.53 52.38 54.10
C LYS A 324 1.93 53.08 54.17
N PRO A 325 2.12 54.15 54.99
CA PRO A 325 3.33 55.00 55.03
C PRO A 325 4.31 54.71 56.20
N THR A 326 5.36 55.57 56.34
CA THR A 326 6.31 55.82 57.49
C THR A 326 7.75 55.26 57.29
N PRO A 327 8.86 55.91 57.71
CA PRO A 327 9.28 57.34 57.66
C PRO A 327 10.69 57.56 56.98
N PRO A 328 11.19 58.81 56.76
CA PRO A 328 12.60 59.11 56.38
C PRO A 328 13.55 59.11 57.62
N PRO A 329 14.92 59.05 57.53
CA PRO A 329 15.84 59.92 56.73
C PRO A 329 17.20 59.22 56.35
N PRO A 330 18.39 59.89 56.24
CA PRO A 330 18.81 61.13 55.57
C PRO A 330 19.90 60.95 54.47
N SER A 331 20.10 61.96 53.62
CA SER A 331 21.34 62.24 52.84
C SER A 331 22.47 62.79 53.76
N PRO A 332 23.80 62.84 53.41
CA PRO A 332 24.42 63.15 52.10
C PRO A 332 25.78 62.39 51.89
N PRO A 333 26.89 62.90 51.27
CA PRO A 333 27.12 63.94 50.24
C PRO A 333 27.85 63.37 48.97
N PRO A 334 28.20 64.17 47.94
CA PRO A 334 28.73 63.64 46.67
C PRO A 334 30.26 63.51 46.65
N ALA A 335 30.78 62.54 45.89
CA ALA A 335 32.19 62.44 45.54
C ALA A 335 32.35 62.19 44.04
N ALA A 336 32.84 63.19 43.31
CA ALA A 336 33.24 63.04 41.92
C ALA A 336 34.48 62.14 41.82
N ARG A 337 34.50 61.21 40.87
CA ARG A 337 35.74 60.64 40.32
C ARG A 337 35.53 60.13 38.90
N THR A 338 35.88 60.99 37.96
CA THR A 338 36.28 60.63 36.60
C THR A 338 37.31 59.51 36.63
N HIS A 339 37.06 58.38 35.98
CA HIS A 339 38.12 57.59 35.37
C HIS A 339 37.63 56.86 34.11
N VAL A 340 38.15 57.35 33.00
CA VAL A 340 38.40 56.68 31.72
C VAL A 340 38.19 55.15 31.76
N THR A 341 37.26 54.65 30.96
CA THR A 341 37.32 53.29 30.42
C THR A 341 37.15 53.38 28.92
N THR A 342 38.06 52.77 28.17
CA THR A 342 38.19 52.93 26.72
C THR A 342 37.02 52.29 25.98
N ASP A 343 36.30 53.11 25.20
CA ASP A 343 35.15 52.68 24.41
C ASP A 343 35.59 51.82 23.23
N SER A 344 35.54 50.49 23.40
CA SER A 344 35.85 49.52 22.35
C SER A 344 34.67 49.42 21.37
N MET A 345 34.59 50.40 20.47
CA MET A 345 33.67 50.46 19.33
C MET A 345 33.81 49.23 18.41
N ARG A 346 33.14 48.12 18.75
CA ARG A 346 33.04 46.93 17.92
C ARG A 346 31.78 47.03 17.05
N PRO A 347 31.88 47.27 15.72
CA PRO A 347 30.70 47.49 14.88
C PRO A 347 29.87 46.20 14.72
N ARG A 348 28.74 46.12 15.43
CA ARG A 348 27.77 45.02 15.30
C ARG A 348 27.04 45.07 13.95
N LYS A 349 27.65 44.51 12.91
CA LYS A 349 27.00 44.20 11.63
C LYS A 349 25.91 43.12 11.80
N THR A 350 24.70 43.52 12.18
CA THR A 350 23.49 42.68 12.03
C THR A 350 22.30 43.47 11.47
N GLY A 351 22.53 44.19 10.37
CA GLY A 351 21.47 44.82 9.56
C GLY A 351 20.62 43.77 8.84
N LYS A 352 19.77 43.05 9.57
CA LYS A 352 18.68 42.28 8.96
C LYS A 352 17.63 43.28 8.47
N ARG A 353 17.62 43.56 7.17
CA ARG A 353 16.51 44.29 6.52
C ARG A 353 15.20 43.56 6.83
N ALA A 354 14.43 44.12 7.76
CA ALA A 354 13.05 43.70 7.99
C ALA A 354 12.24 44.26 6.81
N VAL A 355 11.89 43.40 5.87
CA VAL A 355 10.92 43.75 4.83
C VAL A 355 9.56 43.85 5.52
N HIS A 356 9.17 45.07 5.86
CA HIS A 356 7.78 45.39 6.10
C HIS A 356 7.06 45.32 4.76
N PHE A 357 6.04 44.45 4.70
CA PHE A 357 4.98 44.59 3.73
C PHE A 357 3.95 45.50 4.40
N GLU A 358 3.52 46.55 3.70
CA GLU A 358 2.36 47.32 4.13
C GLU A 358 1.12 46.41 4.12
N ASP A 359 0.19 46.65 5.05
CA ASP A 359 -1.05 45.86 5.20
C ASP A 359 -2.07 46.21 4.08
N GLY A 360 -1.64 46.10 2.83
CA GLY A 360 -2.53 46.06 1.67
C GLY A 360 -3.23 44.71 1.60
N GLU A 361 -4.50 44.73 1.20
CA GLU A 361 -5.38 43.56 1.12
C GLU A 361 -4.75 42.46 0.27
N LEU A 362 -4.15 41.45 0.93
CA LEU A 362 -3.62 40.27 0.26
C LEU A 362 -4.80 39.49 -0.30
N GLU A 363 -4.99 39.55 -1.62
CA GLU A 363 -5.93 38.69 -2.33
C GLU A 363 -5.80 37.25 -1.81
N PRO A 364 -6.91 36.60 -1.43
CA PRO A 364 -6.86 35.29 -0.82
C PRO A 364 -6.17 34.34 -1.79
N ILE A 365 -5.01 33.79 -1.38
CA ILE A 365 -4.18 32.93 -2.21
C ILE A 365 -5.02 31.73 -2.65
N VAL A 366 -5.56 31.81 -3.87
CA VAL A 366 -6.40 30.77 -4.45
C VAL A 366 -5.55 29.52 -4.50
N ALA A 367 -5.96 28.49 -3.76
CA ALA A 367 -5.22 27.26 -3.69
C ALA A 367 -5.13 26.68 -5.11
N THR A 368 -3.92 26.57 -5.65
CA THR A 368 -3.71 25.98 -6.98
C THR A 368 -4.31 24.57 -6.97
N PRO A 369 -5.28 24.27 -7.86
CA PRO A 369 -6.00 23.00 -7.81
C PRO A 369 -5.03 21.83 -7.94
N SER A 370 -5.30 20.74 -7.22
CA SER A 370 -4.44 19.56 -7.29
C SER A 370 -4.44 18.98 -8.70
N PRO A 371 -3.40 18.22 -9.09
CA PRO A 371 -3.39 17.56 -10.40
C PRO A 371 -4.59 16.63 -10.63
N MET A 372 -5.20 16.10 -9.56
CA MET A 372 -6.42 15.28 -9.68
C MET A 372 -7.65 16.16 -9.94
N GLU A 373 -7.83 17.27 -9.21
CA GLU A 373 -8.91 18.24 -9.48
C GLU A 373 -8.83 18.78 -10.91
N ARG A 374 -7.63 19.12 -11.39
CA ARG A 374 -7.43 19.55 -12.78
C ARG A 374 -7.82 18.48 -13.80
N ALA A 375 -7.46 17.22 -13.55
CA ALA A 375 -7.84 16.12 -14.42
C ALA A 375 -9.36 15.90 -14.44
N GLN A 376 -10.02 15.99 -13.28
CA GLN A 376 -11.47 15.82 -13.13
C GLN A 376 -12.29 16.99 -13.69
N ALA A 377 -11.70 18.19 -13.80
CA ALA A 377 -12.34 19.36 -14.40
C ALA A 377 -12.53 19.25 -15.93
N VAL A 378 -11.91 18.26 -16.58
CA VAL A 378 -11.98 18.05 -18.03
C VAL A 378 -12.70 16.76 -18.34
N SER A 379 -13.87 16.87 -18.99
CA SER A 379 -14.64 15.71 -19.44
C SER A 379 -14.09 15.15 -20.76
N VAL A 380 -14.35 13.87 -21.01
CA VAL A 380 -13.87 13.16 -22.21
C VAL A 380 -14.67 13.57 -23.43
N GLU A 381 -15.95 13.85 -23.24
CA GLU A 381 -16.88 14.39 -24.23
C GLU A 381 -16.46 15.80 -24.66
N TYR A 382 -15.95 16.62 -23.73
CA TYR A 382 -15.36 17.91 -24.07
C TYR A 382 -14.17 17.74 -25.02
N LEU A 383 -13.23 16.84 -24.70
CA LEU A 383 -12.06 16.57 -25.56
C LEU A 383 -12.47 16.03 -26.94
N ALA A 384 -13.42 15.09 -27.00
CA ALA A 384 -13.99 14.60 -28.25
C ALA A 384 -14.66 15.72 -29.07
N SER A 385 -15.39 16.64 -28.41
CA SER A 385 -16.04 17.78 -29.07
C SER A 385 -15.07 18.85 -29.57
N GLN A 386 -13.87 18.93 -28.99
CA GLN A 386 -12.80 19.80 -29.51
C GLN A 386 -12.10 19.14 -30.69
N ALA A 387 -11.78 17.84 -30.60
CA ALA A 387 -11.21 17.07 -31.70
C ALA A 387 -12.10 17.07 -32.94
N ALA A 388 -13.42 17.05 -32.79
CA ALA A 388 -14.37 17.17 -33.91
C ALA A 388 -14.44 18.58 -34.55
N LYS A 389 -13.83 19.61 -33.94
CA LYS A 389 -13.76 20.99 -34.47
C LYS A 389 -12.39 21.29 -35.07
N SER A 390 -11.33 20.76 -34.47
CA SER A 390 -10.00 20.76 -35.08
C SER A 390 -10.01 19.77 -36.24
N ASN A 391 -9.94 20.25 -37.48
CA ASN A 391 -9.76 19.40 -38.67
C ASN A 391 -8.31 18.85 -38.75
N GLU A 392 -7.77 18.41 -37.61
CA GLU A 392 -6.46 17.77 -37.53
C GLU A 392 -6.53 16.39 -38.20
N PRO A 393 -5.54 16.04 -39.03
CA PRO A 393 -5.50 14.72 -39.66
C PRO A 393 -5.35 13.64 -38.59
N GLU A 394 -6.05 12.52 -38.76
CA GLU A 394 -6.04 11.43 -37.79
C GLU A 394 -4.60 10.90 -37.59
N SER A 395 -4.09 11.05 -36.37
CA SER A 395 -2.72 10.69 -36.02
C SER A 395 -2.47 9.19 -36.16
N ASP A 396 -1.29 8.81 -36.65
CA ASP A 396 -0.82 7.42 -36.70
C ASP A 396 -1.14 6.66 -35.40
N ILE A 397 -2.03 5.66 -35.51
CA ILE A 397 -2.53 4.84 -34.41
C ILE A 397 -1.38 4.26 -33.58
N ARG A 398 -0.20 4.04 -34.16
CA ARG A 398 0.97 3.48 -33.47
C ARG A 398 1.71 4.46 -32.57
N LYS A 399 1.51 5.77 -32.75
CA LYS A 399 2.14 6.82 -31.93
C LYS A 399 1.19 7.32 -30.85
N VAL A 400 1.75 7.68 -29.68
CA VAL A 400 0.99 8.37 -28.63
C VAL A 400 0.82 9.82 -29.05
N ALA A 401 -0.41 10.28 -29.20
CA ALA A 401 -0.68 11.66 -29.60
C ALA A 401 -0.24 12.66 -28.50
N CYS A 402 0.39 13.75 -28.91
CA CYS A 402 0.92 14.81 -28.05
C CYS A 402 0.83 16.16 -28.78
N PRO A 403 0.25 17.21 -28.17
CA PRO A 403 0.28 18.56 -28.75
C PRO A 403 1.71 19.05 -28.89
N GLU A 404 2.00 19.82 -29.94
CA GLU A 404 3.34 20.36 -30.18
C GLU A 404 3.76 21.35 -29.08
N GLU A 405 2.83 22.17 -28.56
CA GLU A 405 3.10 23.14 -27.49
C GLU A 405 3.35 22.47 -26.13
N ALA A 406 2.89 21.22 -25.97
CA ALA A 406 3.14 20.43 -24.76
C ALA A 406 4.55 19.85 -24.77
N GLN A 407 5.08 19.40 -25.92
CA GLN A 407 6.36 18.67 -26.04
C GLN A 407 7.51 19.27 -25.21
N PRO A 408 7.90 20.56 -25.35
CA PRO A 408 9.01 21.14 -24.59
C PRO A 408 8.75 21.22 -23.08
N ARG A 409 7.48 21.15 -22.65
CA ARG A 409 7.09 21.12 -21.22
C ARG A 409 6.99 19.71 -20.65
N LEU A 410 7.10 18.67 -21.47
CA LEU A 410 7.16 17.26 -21.04
C LEU A 410 8.60 16.76 -20.86
N GLU A 411 9.59 17.54 -21.32
CA GLU A 411 11.01 17.19 -21.23
C GLU A 411 11.49 17.09 -19.76
N PRO A 412 12.39 16.15 -19.46
CA PRO A 412 12.96 16.02 -18.12
C PRO A 412 13.93 17.16 -17.81
N ILE A 413 13.73 17.81 -16.67
CA ILE A 413 14.65 18.83 -16.16
C ILE A 413 15.79 18.11 -15.43
N ARG A 414 17.05 18.33 -15.83
CA ARG A 414 18.23 17.90 -15.07
C ARG A 414 18.32 18.70 -13.78
N ILE A 415 18.40 18.01 -12.66
CA ILE A 415 18.58 18.63 -11.34
C ILE A 415 19.81 18.03 -10.68
N GLU A 416 20.73 18.91 -10.29
CA GLU A 416 21.89 18.55 -9.49
C GLU A 416 21.45 18.17 -8.07
N GLY A 417 21.79 16.96 -7.65
CA GLY A 417 21.42 16.41 -6.36
C GLY A 417 22.65 16.13 -5.50
N ARG A 418 22.48 16.17 -4.16
CA ARG A 418 23.53 15.73 -3.20
C ARG A 418 23.98 14.27 -3.36
N LYS A 419 23.30 13.48 -4.22
CA LYS A 419 23.63 12.09 -4.55
C LYS A 419 24.01 11.94 -6.04
N GLY A 420 24.47 13.02 -6.66
CA GLY A 420 24.60 13.13 -8.12
C GLY A 420 23.30 13.54 -8.80
N ASP A 421 23.39 13.70 -10.11
CA ASP A 421 22.33 14.29 -10.93
C ASP A 421 21.17 13.34 -11.18
N TYR A 422 20.00 13.93 -11.39
CA TYR A 422 18.81 13.19 -11.80
C TYR A 422 17.94 14.00 -12.76
N LEU A 423 17.32 13.29 -13.68
CA LEU A 423 16.25 13.77 -14.53
C LEU A 423 14.95 13.76 -13.72
N ARG A 424 14.39 14.95 -13.47
CA ARG A 424 13.06 15.12 -12.92
C ARG A 424 12.07 15.33 -14.05
N TYR A 425 11.14 14.40 -14.21
CA TYR A 425 10.03 14.58 -15.11
C TYR A 425 8.97 15.51 -14.50
N PRO A 426 8.38 16.42 -15.30
CA PRO A 426 7.23 17.21 -14.90
C PRO A 426 5.99 16.29 -14.68
N PRO A 427 4.97 16.77 -13.94
CA PRO A 427 3.67 16.11 -13.94
C PRO A 427 3.06 16.22 -15.34
N ILE A 428 2.47 15.13 -15.84
CA ILE A 428 1.82 15.11 -17.15
C ILE A 428 0.39 14.61 -16.99
N PHE A 429 -0.49 14.96 -17.92
CA PHE A 429 -1.84 14.42 -18.01
C PHE A 429 -1.89 13.39 -19.12
N ILE A 430 -2.68 12.33 -18.94
CA ILE A 430 -2.87 11.28 -19.93
C ILE A 430 -4.36 11.04 -20.15
N LEU A 431 -4.74 10.77 -21.39
CA LEU A 431 -6.02 10.16 -21.72
C LEU A 431 -5.78 8.66 -21.83
N ALA A 432 -6.33 7.87 -20.90
CA ALA A 432 -5.93 6.48 -20.77
C ALA A 432 -7.03 5.56 -20.22
N TYR A 433 -6.85 4.26 -20.47
CA TYR A 433 -7.65 3.19 -19.90
C TYR A 433 -6.90 2.49 -18.76
N PRO A 434 -7.24 2.76 -17.48
CA PRO A 434 -6.70 2.04 -16.34
C PRO A 434 -7.50 0.77 -16.07
N TYR A 435 -6.96 -0.41 -16.38
CA TYR A 435 -7.62 -1.68 -16.09
C TYR A 435 -6.81 -2.54 -15.10
N PRO A 436 -7.41 -3.02 -13.99
CA PRO A 436 -6.78 -3.99 -13.11
C PRO A 436 -6.38 -5.24 -13.88
N ILE A 437 -5.20 -5.79 -13.58
CA ILE A 437 -4.68 -6.97 -14.28
C ILE A 437 -5.62 -8.18 -14.18
N THR A 438 -6.24 -8.39 -13.02
CA THR A 438 -7.23 -9.43 -12.79
C THR A 438 -8.48 -9.25 -13.65
N SER A 439 -9.00 -8.02 -13.78
CA SER A 439 -10.16 -7.70 -14.63
C SER A 439 -9.88 -7.95 -16.11
N ILE A 440 -8.67 -7.59 -16.59
CA ILE A 440 -8.24 -7.88 -17.96
C ILE A 440 -8.24 -9.40 -18.20
N PHE A 441 -7.65 -10.17 -17.29
CA PHE A 441 -7.60 -11.62 -17.40
C PHE A 441 -9.00 -12.24 -17.41
N GLN A 442 -9.85 -11.91 -16.43
CA GLN A 442 -11.22 -12.42 -16.34
C GLN A 442 -12.03 -12.12 -17.60
N HIS A 443 -11.86 -10.93 -18.19
CA HIS A 443 -12.57 -10.53 -19.40
C HIS A 443 -12.06 -11.21 -20.68
N LEU A 444 -10.76 -11.54 -20.75
CA LEU A 444 -10.20 -12.36 -21.83
C LEU A 444 -10.63 -13.83 -21.69
N GLN A 445 -10.61 -14.36 -20.46
CA GLN A 445 -11.03 -15.72 -20.14
C GLN A 445 -12.52 -15.96 -20.42
N ALA A 446 -13.39 -15.03 -20.01
CA ALA A 446 -14.83 -15.09 -20.30
C ALA A 446 -15.18 -15.07 -21.81
N ARG A 447 -14.17 -14.86 -22.68
CA ARG A 447 -14.29 -14.81 -24.14
C ARG A 447 -13.44 -15.88 -24.84
N GLY A 448 -12.86 -16.84 -24.10
CA GLY A 448 -11.99 -17.89 -24.64
C GLY A 448 -10.72 -17.33 -25.31
N ARG A 449 -10.19 -16.22 -24.78
CA ARG A 449 -8.93 -15.59 -25.23
C ARG A 449 -7.83 -15.63 -24.18
N ASP A 450 -8.04 -16.35 -23.09
CA ASP A 450 -6.98 -16.73 -22.18
C ASP A 450 -6.05 -17.78 -22.83
N VAL A 451 -4.81 -17.81 -22.36
CA VAL A 451 -3.81 -18.79 -22.78
C VAL A 451 -3.62 -19.76 -21.62
N GLU A 452 -4.16 -20.97 -21.78
CA GLU A 452 -4.02 -22.09 -20.82
C GLU A 452 -4.54 -21.77 -19.39
N GLY A 453 -5.49 -20.84 -19.25
CA GLY A 453 -5.92 -20.31 -17.95
C GLY A 453 -4.83 -19.53 -17.18
N ASP A 454 -3.62 -19.36 -17.73
CA ASP A 454 -2.49 -18.73 -17.04
C ASP A 454 -2.58 -17.21 -17.23
N ILE A 455 -2.70 -16.49 -16.10
CA ILE A 455 -2.74 -15.03 -16.05
C ILE A 455 -1.49 -14.44 -16.73
N GLY A 456 -0.30 -14.96 -16.43
CA GLY A 456 0.97 -14.48 -16.99
C GLY A 456 1.09 -14.68 -18.50
N LEU A 457 0.71 -15.86 -19.02
CA LEU A 457 0.72 -16.16 -20.46
C LEU A 457 -0.32 -15.33 -21.21
N THR A 458 -1.54 -15.22 -20.65
CA THR A 458 -2.63 -14.41 -21.22
C THR A 458 -2.22 -12.94 -21.36
N LEU A 459 -1.61 -12.36 -20.32
CA LEU A 459 -1.13 -10.98 -20.36
C LEU A 459 0.13 -10.81 -21.23
N ALA A 460 0.96 -11.84 -21.38
CA ALA A 460 2.08 -11.84 -22.32
C ALA A 460 1.59 -11.85 -23.78
N ALA A 461 0.56 -12.65 -24.09
CA ALA A 461 -0.11 -12.64 -25.39
C ALA A 461 -0.79 -11.30 -25.66
N LEU A 462 -1.50 -10.72 -24.67
CA LEU A 462 -2.06 -9.38 -24.77
C LEU A 462 -0.99 -8.33 -25.06
N ARG A 463 0.15 -8.34 -24.34
CA ARG A 463 1.25 -7.40 -24.59
C ARG A 463 1.79 -7.49 -26.02
N LYS A 464 2.01 -8.71 -26.54
CA LYS A 464 2.42 -8.91 -27.95
C LYS A 464 1.37 -8.35 -28.93
N ARG A 465 0.08 -8.58 -28.67
CA ARG A 465 -1.03 -8.07 -29.50
C ARG A 465 -1.08 -6.54 -29.49
N VAL A 466 -0.95 -5.93 -28.32
CA VAL A 466 -0.94 -4.48 -28.11
C VAL A 466 0.28 -3.83 -28.80
N GLN A 467 1.45 -4.45 -28.74
CA GLN A 467 2.64 -3.98 -29.47
C GLN A 467 2.44 -4.08 -30.99
N ALA A 468 1.90 -5.19 -31.50
CA ALA A 468 1.70 -5.41 -32.93
C ALA A 468 0.62 -4.50 -33.56
N GLU A 469 -0.52 -4.33 -32.87
CA GLU A 469 -1.67 -3.57 -33.38
C GLU A 469 -1.54 -2.05 -33.10
N LEU A 470 -0.99 -1.65 -31.94
CA LEU A 470 -0.94 -0.24 -31.49
C LEU A 470 0.47 0.35 -31.36
N GLY A 471 1.53 -0.38 -31.70
CA GLY A 471 2.92 0.08 -31.51
C GLY A 471 3.27 0.35 -30.04
N MET A 472 2.47 -0.15 -29.10
CA MET A 472 2.54 0.18 -27.67
C MET A 472 3.46 -0.79 -26.94
N GLU A 473 4.56 -0.27 -26.40
CA GLU A 473 5.56 -1.03 -25.64
C GLU A 473 5.49 -0.70 -24.15
N GLU A 474 6.05 -1.56 -23.30
CA GLU A 474 6.07 -1.33 -21.87
C GLU A 474 6.99 -0.15 -21.51
N GLY A 475 6.37 0.96 -21.11
CA GLY A 475 7.01 2.28 -20.93
C GLY A 475 6.69 3.29 -22.06
N SER A 476 6.24 2.82 -23.23
CA SER A 476 5.88 3.65 -24.40
C SER A 476 4.41 3.44 -24.77
N GLY A 477 3.53 4.25 -24.17
CA GLY A 477 2.08 4.14 -24.33
C GLY A 477 1.42 3.07 -23.45
N PHE A 478 2.10 1.96 -23.14
CA PHE A 478 1.57 0.93 -22.25
C PHE A 478 2.37 0.89 -20.93
N VAL A 479 1.69 1.02 -19.78
CA VAL A 479 2.37 1.14 -18.48
C VAL A 479 1.76 0.21 -17.43
N LYS A 480 2.61 -0.59 -16.75
CA LYS A 480 2.23 -1.28 -15.52
C LYS A 480 2.30 -0.31 -14.34
N SER A 481 1.16 -0.08 -13.69
CA SER A 481 1.06 0.69 -12.45
C SER A 481 0.72 -0.24 -11.28
N THR A 482 1.24 0.09 -10.09
CA THR A 482 0.88 -0.56 -8.83
C THR A 482 0.30 0.52 -7.92
N SER A 483 -0.91 0.34 -7.42
CA SER A 483 -1.51 1.25 -6.45
C SER A 483 -0.83 1.11 -5.07
N ASP A 484 -1.06 2.08 -4.19
CA ASP A 484 -0.61 2.01 -2.79
C ASP A 484 -1.22 0.80 -2.03
N GLU A 485 -2.34 0.24 -2.52
CA GLU A 485 -2.96 -0.99 -2.01
C GLU A 485 -2.33 -2.30 -2.55
N GLY A 486 -1.31 -2.19 -3.40
CA GLY A 486 -0.66 -3.33 -4.05
C GLY A 486 -1.39 -3.89 -5.27
N CYS A 487 -2.61 -3.43 -5.58
CA CYS A 487 -3.32 -3.82 -6.79
C CYS A 487 -2.55 -3.34 -8.03
N THR A 488 -2.30 -4.25 -8.97
CA THR A 488 -1.60 -3.93 -10.22
C THR A 488 -2.59 -3.73 -11.36
N ALA A 489 -2.37 -2.69 -12.14
CA ALA A 489 -3.19 -2.32 -13.29
C ALA A 489 -2.31 -2.05 -14.51
N TYR A 490 -2.82 -2.36 -15.70
CA TYR A 490 -2.26 -1.86 -16.94
C TYR A 490 -2.98 -0.58 -17.35
N VAL A 491 -2.20 0.43 -17.74
CA VAL A 491 -2.67 1.73 -18.19
C VAL A 491 -2.33 1.85 -19.67
N PHE A 492 -3.37 1.87 -20.51
CA PHE A 492 -3.24 2.01 -21.97
C PHE A 492 -3.43 3.49 -22.32
N VAL A 493 -2.34 4.17 -22.69
CA VAL A 493 -2.33 5.60 -23.00
C VAL A 493 -2.70 5.84 -24.47
N ALA A 494 -3.80 6.55 -24.68
CA ALA A 494 -4.21 7.06 -25.97
C ALA A 494 -3.39 8.32 -26.34
N SER A 495 -3.34 9.30 -25.45
CA SER A 495 -2.62 10.57 -25.63
C SER A 495 -2.05 11.12 -24.31
N TRP A 496 -1.16 12.12 -24.40
CA TRP A 496 -0.64 12.86 -23.25
C TRP A 496 -0.47 14.36 -23.51
N SER A 497 -0.39 15.17 -22.45
CA SER A 497 -0.18 16.63 -22.53
C SER A 497 0.35 17.21 -21.19
N ASP A 498 0.83 18.45 -21.18
CA ASP A 498 1.21 19.18 -19.95
C ASP A 498 -0.02 19.73 -19.20
N ARG A 499 -1.19 19.76 -19.86
CA ARG A 499 -2.46 20.20 -19.30
C ARG A 499 -3.59 19.25 -19.73
N PRO A 500 -4.61 18.99 -18.88
CA PRO A 500 -5.72 18.13 -19.25
C PRO A 500 -6.62 18.77 -20.32
N GLU A 501 -6.72 20.11 -20.35
CA GLU A 501 -7.60 20.84 -21.27
C GLU A 501 -7.10 20.77 -22.73
N THR A 502 -5.82 20.44 -22.94
CA THR A 502 -5.14 20.31 -24.23
C THR A 502 -4.79 18.85 -24.56
N LEU A 503 -5.48 17.87 -23.97
CA LEU A 503 -5.27 16.46 -24.33
C LEU A 503 -5.85 16.13 -25.71
N PRO A 504 -5.06 15.61 -26.67
CA PRO A 504 -5.60 15.12 -27.94
C PRO A 504 -6.59 13.98 -27.73
N TYR A 505 -7.59 13.87 -28.60
CA TYR A 505 -8.54 12.75 -28.61
C TYR A 505 -8.34 11.90 -29.89
N PRO A 506 -7.33 11.00 -29.93
CA PRO A 506 -7.00 10.23 -31.14
C PRO A 506 -8.00 9.08 -31.33
N GLU A 507 -9.07 9.34 -32.09
CA GLU A 507 -10.24 8.47 -32.11
C GLU A 507 -9.95 7.04 -32.58
N ALA A 508 -9.27 6.81 -33.70
CA ALA A 508 -8.92 5.45 -34.13
C ALA A 508 -8.06 4.69 -33.11
N ARG A 509 -7.16 5.37 -32.39
CA ARG A 509 -6.35 4.75 -31.33
C ARG A 509 -7.21 4.37 -30.12
N ILE A 510 -8.17 5.21 -29.74
CA ILE A 510 -9.16 4.92 -28.69
C ILE A 510 -10.04 3.73 -29.10
N ARG A 511 -10.64 3.76 -30.29
CA ARG A 511 -11.45 2.66 -30.86
C ARG A 511 -10.66 1.35 -30.93
N LYS A 512 -9.38 1.39 -31.29
CA LYS A 512 -8.53 0.20 -31.38
C LYS A 512 -8.10 -0.35 -30.01
N ILE A 513 -7.92 0.51 -28.99
CA ILE A 513 -7.78 0.05 -27.60
C ILE A 513 -9.09 -0.60 -27.12
N GLN A 514 -10.25 0.02 -27.39
CA GLN A 514 -11.57 -0.55 -27.09
C GLN A 514 -11.79 -1.91 -27.77
N GLU A 515 -11.33 -2.09 -29.01
CA GLU A 515 -11.39 -3.36 -29.74
C GLU A 515 -10.49 -4.44 -29.12
N ILE A 516 -9.25 -4.10 -28.76
CA ILE A 516 -8.30 -5.07 -28.17
C ILE A 516 -8.73 -5.51 -26.78
N LEU A 517 -9.18 -4.57 -25.95
CA LEU A 517 -9.73 -4.83 -24.62
C LEU A 517 -11.18 -5.31 -24.68
N MET A 518 -11.85 -5.18 -25.82
CA MET A 518 -13.27 -5.50 -26.03
C MET A 518 -14.22 -4.81 -25.03
N VAL A 519 -13.94 -3.54 -24.73
CA VAL A 519 -14.69 -2.67 -23.79
C VAL A 519 -15.41 -1.55 -24.54
N LYS A 520 -16.52 -1.04 -23.99
CA LYS A 520 -17.28 0.09 -24.56
C LYS A 520 -17.05 1.41 -23.82
N ASP A 521 -16.35 1.37 -22.70
CA ASP A 521 -16.12 2.53 -21.85
C ASP A 521 -15.24 3.58 -22.56
N LEU A 522 -15.41 4.84 -22.18
CA LEU A 522 -14.55 5.93 -22.62
C LEU A 522 -13.23 5.93 -21.82
N PRO A 523 -12.12 6.46 -22.38
CA PRO A 523 -10.88 6.60 -21.61
C PRO A 523 -11.06 7.64 -20.49
N SER A 524 -10.25 7.59 -19.44
CA SER A 524 -10.26 8.60 -18.37
C SER A 524 -9.08 9.57 -18.48
N VAL A 525 -9.29 10.82 -18.06
CA VAL A 525 -8.22 11.82 -17.89
C VAL A 525 -7.57 11.59 -16.54
N LEU A 526 -6.26 11.29 -16.53
CA LEU A 526 -5.53 10.96 -15.31
C LEU A 526 -4.25 11.82 -15.17
N PRO A 527 -3.88 12.27 -13.96
CA PRO A 527 -2.56 12.78 -13.70
C PRO A 527 -1.56 11.62 -13.63
N TYR A 528 -0.50 11.68 -14.43
CA TYR A 528 0.56 10.67 -14.48
C TYR A 528 1.92 11.29 -14.18
N ARG A 529 2.76 10.54 -13.47
CA ARG A 529 4.09 10.99 -13.06
C ARG A 529 5.13 9.92 -13.36
N ARG A 530 5.95 10.18 -14.38
CA ARG A 530 7.13 9.37 -14.70
C ARG A 530 8.10 9.37 -13.51
N LYS A 531 8.74 8.22 -13.25
CA LYS A 531 9.75 8.10 -12.19
C LYS A 531 10.98 8.93 -12.55
N ASN A 532 11.53 9.68 -11.60
CA ASN A 532 12.81 10.37 -11.80
C ASN A 532 13.91 9.34 -12.13
N LYS A 533 14.76 9.64 -13.11
CA LYS A 533 15.88 8.78 -13.51
C LYS A 533 17.18 9.40 -13.01
N ARG A 534 17.98 8.65 -12.24
CA ARG A 534 19.36 9.06 -11.90
C ARG A 534 20.22 8.97 -13.16
N LEU A 535 21.09 9.96 -13.36
CA LEU A 535 22.10 9.94 -14.43
C LEU A 535 23.32 9.11 -14.01
#